data_AF-A0A8C1HC07-F1
#
_entry.id   AF-A0A8C1HC07-F1
#
_cell.length_a   1.000
_cell.length_b   1.000
_cell.length_c   1.000
_cell.angle_alpha   90.00
_cell.angle_beta   90.00
_cell.angle_gamma   90.00
#
_symmetry.space_group_name_H-M   'P 1'
#
loop_
_entity.id
_entity.type
_entity.pdbx_description
1 polymer ?
#
loop_
_entity_poly.entity_id
_entity_poly.type
_entity_poly.pdbx_seq_one_letter_code
_entity_poly.pdbx_strand_id
1 'polypeptide(L)'
;EDTLNPVLDDGSSNAISLHQPFKYFGRTYNQIFVNNNGHLTFTEPLYSYNPILKSERDLIAPLWTDLDNRRGGTISYREDTSNAVLAQVTAAVNQYFPNIPFAATSAFVATWNRVPFYNGGGVVTFQVVLAYNFQRSFILINYGNIPATTQNWLAGYITEDSVHSYTIPVTKAPELSSSSNINVNGQWSFNVDGSPKLPTRFIDLEEANIVKYIADNRSSEAIKLQQPFKYFGRIYNQIFVNNNGFLTFTEPLSAYNPILDSARDIIAPLWTHLDNRRSGTISYREETSNAVLAQVTAAIKQYFPNIPFAATSAFVATWDSVPYYNGGGVVTFQVVLAYNVHRSFILINYGDVAETGQP
;
A
#
# COMPACT_ATOMS: atom_id res chain seq x y z
N GLU A 1 8.68 -20.15 20.16
CA GLU A 1 7.80 -20.19 21.34
C GLU A 1 7.34 -18.78 21.66
N ASP A 2 6.21 -18.63 22.36
CA ASP A 2 5.70 -17.32 22.74
C ASP A 2 6.43 -16.77 23.96
N THR A 3 6.80 -15.50 23.90
CA THR A 3 7.31 -14.75 25.05
C THR A 3 6.13 -14.10 25.78
N LEU A 4 6.06 -14.26 27.11
CA LEU A 4 5.03 -13.60 27.92
C LEU A 4 5.38 -12.14 28.18
N ASN A 5 4.37 -11.27 28.10
CA ASN A 5 4.49 -9.88 28.53
C ASN A 5 4.50 -9.78 30.07
N PRO A 6 5.08 -8.72 30.66
CA PRO A 6 5.05 -8.51 32.10
C PRO A 6 3.63 -8.49 32.66
N VAL A 7 3.46 -9.13 33.83
CA VAL A 7 2.22 -9.08 34.61
C VAL A 7 2.18 -7.77 35.40
N LEU A 8 1.60 -6.74 34.79
CA LEU A 8 1.55 -5.35 35.24
C LEU A 8 0.27 -4.70 34.69
N ASP A 9 -0.21 -3.63 35.32
CA ASP A 9 -1.43 -2.93 34.88
C ASP A 9 -1.24 -2.24 33.53
N ASP A 10 -0.74 -1.01 33.55
CA ASP A 10 -0.37 -0.22 32.37
C ASP A 10 0.97 -0.65 31.75
N GLY A 11 1.37 -1.90 31.94
CA GLY A 11 2.68 -2.42 31.56
C GLY A 11 2.92 -2.51 30.05
N SER A 12 4.18 -2.61 29.67
CA SER A 12 4.61 -2.85 28.29
C SER A 12 5.81 -3.80 28.26
N SER A 13 6.04 -4.46 27.14
CA SER A 13 7.30 -5.17 26.89
C SER A 13 8.49 -4.21 26.91
N ASN A 14 9.69 -4.75 27.07
CA ASN A 14 10.91 -4.08 26.59
C ASN A 14 10.87 -3.95 25.06
N ALA A 15 11.84 -3.23 24.47
CA ALA A 15 11.99 -3.16 23.02
C ALA A 15 12.23 -4.57 22.46
N ILE A 16 11.39 -4.98 21.51
CA ILE A 16 11.51 -6.27 20.81
C ILE A 16 12.13 -5.97 19.45
N SER A 17 13.37 -6.39 19.24
CA SER A 17 14.03 -6.28 17.93
C SER A 17 13.37 -7.22 16.92
N LEU A 18 13.01 -6.69 15.76
CA LEU A 18 12.49 -7.48 14.65
C LEU A 18 13.66 -8.03 13.81
N HIS A 19 13.56 -9.29 13.37
CA HIS A 19 14.60 -9.90 12.53
C HIS A 19 14.76 -9.19 11.18
N GLN A 20 13.68 -8.60 10.68
CA GLN A 20 13.69 -7.73 9.51
C GLN A 20 12.84 -6.48 9.77
N PRO A 21 13.08 -5.37 9.05
CA PRO A 21 12.33 -4.15 9.30
C PRO A 21 10.86 -4.28 8.89
N PHE A 22 9.96 -3.78 9.72
CA PHE A 22 8.55 -3.61 9.41
C PHE A 22 8.30 -2.23 8.80
N LYS A 23 7.53 -2.15 7.71
CA LYS A 23 7.18 -0.88 7.06
C LYS A 23 5.80 -0.43 7.51
N TYR A 24 5.71 0.82 7.96
CA TYR A 24 4.47 1.42 8.43
C TYR A 24 4.34 2.83 7.85
N PHE A 25 3.46 2.98 6.85
CA PHE A 25 3.17 4.18 6.08
C PHE A 25 4.41 4.97 5.63
N GLY A 26 5.37 4.28 5.02
CA GLY A 26 6.61 4.87 4.51
C GLY A 26 7.72 5.01 5.56
N ARG A 27 7.42 4.83 6.86
CA ARG A 27 8.42 4.69 7.92
C ARG A 27 8.85 3.23 8.05
N THR A 28 10.07 3.01 8.52
CA THR A 28 10.67 1.67 8.68
C THR A 28 11.09 1.48 10.13
N TYR A 29 10.64 0.39 10.75
CA TYR A 29 10.86 0.09 12.16
C TYR A 29 11.58 -1.24 12.33
N ASN A 30 12.63 -1.23 13.16
CA ASN A 30 13.42 -2.42 13.51
C ASN A 30 13.04 -2.98 14.88
N GLN A 31 12.06 -2.37 15.55
CA GLN A 31 11.63 -2.77 16.87
C GLN A 31 10.13 -2.52 17.05
N ILE A 32 9.57 -3.20 18.03
CA ILE A 32 8.16 -3.06 18.43
C ILE A 32 8.02 -3.23 19.95
N PHE A 33 6.95 -2.67 20.50
CA PHE A 33 6.56 -2.82 21.91
C PHE A 33 5.13 -3.32 21.99
N VAL A 34 4.88 -4.30 22.86
CA VAL A 34 3.55 -4.86 23.11
C VAL A 34 3.04 -4.32 24.44
N ASN A 35 1.93 -3.59 24.41
CA ASN A 35 1.36 -2.99 25.61
C ASN A 35 0.24 -3.84 26.23
N ASN A 36 0.13 -3.82 27.56
CA ASN A 36 -0.88 -4.59 28.27
C ASN A 36 -2.32 -4.13 27.96
N ASN A 37 -2.49 -2.84 27.68
CA ASN A 37 -3.76 -2.20 27.31
C ASN A 37 -4.17 -2.39 25.85
N GLY A 38 -3.48 -3.26 25.10
CA GLY A 38 -3.99 -3.75 23.81
C GLY A 38 -3.58 -2.97 22.56
N HIS A 39 -2.43 -2.29 22.62
CA HIS A 39 -1.81 -1.62 21.48
C HIS A 39 -0.34 -1.98 21.31
N LEU A 40 0.17 -1.70 20.10
CA LEU A 40 1.56 -1.80 19.70
C LEU A 40 2.10 -0.42 19.37
N THR A 41 3.37 -0.18 19.71
CA THR A 41 4.13 1.04 19.35
C THR A 41 5.49 0.63 18.81
N PHE A 42 6.18 1.54 18.11
CA PHE A 42 7.46 1.21 17.46
C PHE A 42 8.66 2.00 17.98
N THR A 43 8.45 3.20 18.51
CA THR A 43 9.55 4.07 18.97
C THR A 43 9.88 3.86 20.45
N GLU A 44 8.85 3.92 21.30
CA GLU A 44 8.96 3.77 22.76
C GLU A 44 7.63 3.28 23.35
N PRO A 45 7.64 2.64 24.53
CA PRO A 45 6.42 2.15 25.15
C PRO A 45 5.49 3.30 25.56
N LEU A 46 4.18 3.05 25.47
CA LEU A 46 3.14 4.00 25.88
C LEU A 46 2.32 3.43 27.05
N TYR A 47 2.56 3.95 28.25
CA TYR A 47 1.91 3.55 29.51
C TYR A 47 0.59 4.31 29.74
N SER A 48 -0.36 4.19 28.82
CA SER A 48 -1.69 4.80 28.95
C SER A 48 -2.77 3.76 28.67
N TYR A 49 -3.76 3.65 29.57
CA TYR A 49 -4.95 2.82 29.40
C TYR A 49 -6.07 3.52 28.63
N ASN A 50 -6.10 4.86 28.69
CA ASN A 50 -7.10 5.65 28.01
C ASN A 50 -6.68 5.92 26.57
N PRO A 51 -7.50 5.55 25.56
CA PRO A 51 -7.20 5.84 24.17
C PRO A 51 -7.15 7.34 23.90
N ILE A 52 -6.15 7.76 23.15
CA ILE A 52 -5.98 9.16 22.72
C ILE A 52 -6.30 9.24 21.23
N LEU A 53 -7.17 10.18 20.83
CA LEU A 53 -7.61 10.35 19.44
C LEU A 53 -6.51 10.90 18.49
N LYS A 54 -5.45 11.50 19.05
CA LYS A 54 -4.27 11.97 18.33
C LYS A 54 -3.03 11.43 19.02
N SER A 55 -2.46 10.38 18.44
CA SER A 55 -1.19 9.85 18.90
C SER A 55 -0.09 10.61 18.19
N GLU A 56 0.80 11.27 18.93
CA GLU A 56 2.09 11.77 18.41
C GLU A 56 3.07 10.60 18.16
N ARG A 57 2.53 9.42 17.80
CA ARG A 57 3.26 8.15 17.66
C ARG A 57 2.57 7.25 16.64
N ASP A 58 3.39 6.52 15.90
CA ASP A 58 2.93 5.38 15.11
C ASP A 58 2.45 4.25 16.03
N LEU A 59 1.19 3.85 15.88
CA LEU A 59 0.50 2.98 16.82
C LEU A 59 -0.53 2.08 16.11
N ILE A 60 -0.56 0.81 16.49
CA ILE A 60 -1.57 -0.17 16.06
C ILE A 60 -2.34 -0.61 17.31
N ALA A 61 -3.65 -0.41 17.34
CA ALA A 61 -4.51 -0.76 18.46
C ALA A 61 -5.59 -1.75 18.01
N PRO A 62 -5.34 -3.07 18.07
CA PRO A 62 -6.41 -4.05 17.88
C PRO A 62 -7.56 -3.79 18.85
N LEU A 63 -7.27 -3.51 20.12
CA LEU A 63 -8.25 -3.01 21.08
C LEU A 63 -7.51 -2.28 22.19
N TRP A 64 -7.43 -0.96 22.12
CA TRP A 64 -6.86 -0.14 23.18
C TRP A 64 -7.94 0.20 24.21
N THR A 65 -7.78 -0.29 25.44
CA THR A 65 -8.63 -0.01 26.60
C THR A 65 -7.92 -0.44 27.88
N ASP A 66 -8.51 -0.12 29.03
CA ASP A 66 -7.96 -0.45 30.34
C ASP A 66 -8.07 -1.97 30.65
N LEU A 67 -6.96 -2.68 30.52
CA LEU A 67 -6.86 -4.14 30.69
C LEU A 67 -5.89 -4.48 31.83
N ASP A 68 -6.26 -5.43 32.68
CA ASP A 68 -5.47 -5.79 33.86
C ASP A 68 -5.09 -7.27 33.86
N ASN A 69 -3.90 -7.59 33.33
CA ASN A 69 -3.41 -8.96 33.27
C ASN A 69 -2.94 -9.52 34.64
N ARG A 70 -2.88 -8.69 35.70
CA ARG A 70 -2.62 -9.16 37.08
C ARG A 70 -3.80 -9.95 37.63
N ARG A 71 -5.00 -9.73 37.07
CA ARG A 71 -6.25 -10.40 37.45
C ARG A 71 -6.51 -11.68 36.65
N GLY A 72 -5.65 -12.02 35.69
CA GLY A 72 -5.73 -13.24 34.91
C GLY A 72 -5.51 -13.01 33.41
N GLY A 73 -5.64 -14.10 32.65
CA GLY A 73 -5.32 -14.10 31.23
C GLY A 73 -3.81 -14.04 30.98
N THR A 74 -3.44 -14.01 29.70
CA THR A 74 -2.03 -13.93 29.29
C THR A 74 -1.88 -13.00 28.09
N ILE A 75 -0.82 -12.21 28.11
CA ILE A 75 -0.41 -11.39 26.97
C ILE A 75 0.92 -11.97 26.49
N SER A 76 1.00 -12.28 25.21
CA SER A 76 2.14 -13.00 24.67
C SER A 76 2.45 -12.54 23.26
N TYR A 77 3.71 -12.67 22.86
CA TYR A 77 4.15 -12.31 21.53
C TYR A 77 5.30 -13.19 21.04
N ARG A 78 5.42 -13.28 19.72
CA ARG A 78 6.57 -13.90 19.05
C ARG A 78 6.77 -13.30 17.66
N GLU A 79 7.98 -13.40 17.16
CA GLU A 79 8.24 -13.33 15.73
C GLU A 79 8.42 -14.76 15.21
N ASP A 80 7.74 -15.09 14.11
CA ASP A 80 7.69 -16.43 13.54
C ASP A 80 8.14 -16.39 12.07
N THR A 81 9.15 -17.20 11.78
CA THR A 81 9.71 -17.37 10.43
C THR A 81 9.57 -18.82 9.95
N SER A 82 8.72 -19.62 10.60
CA SER A 82 8.50 -21.01 10.21
C SER A 82 7.67 -21.10 8.93
N ASN A 83 8.03 -22.05 8.04
CA ASN A 83 7.32 -22.23 6.76
C ASN A 83 5.80 -22.41 6.92
N ALA A 84 5.36 -23.07 7.99
CA ALA A 84 3.94 -23.29 8.26
C ALA A 84 3.19 -21.97 8.51
N VAL A 85 3.72 -21.13 9.40
CA VAL A 85 3.09 -19.84 9.72
C VAL A 85 3.22 -18.87 8.55
N LEU A 86 4.39 -18.81 7.90
CA LEU A 86 4.59 -17.96 6.73
C LEU A 86 3.66 -18.31 5.57
N ALA A 87 3.45 -19.61 5.30
CA ALA A 87 2.49 -20.05 4.29
C ALA A 87 1.05 -19.65 4.66
N GLN A 88 0.67 -19.78 5.93
CA GLN A 88 -0.66 -19.40 6.41
C GLN A 88 -0.92 -17.89 6.26
N VAL A 89 -0.02 -17.04 6.73
CA VAL A 89 -0.21 -15.58 6.63
C VAL A 89 -0.11 -15.10 5.19
N THR A 90 0.73 -15.75 4.37
CA THR A 90 0.82 -15.47 2.93
C THR A 90 -0.50 -15.79 2.23
N ALA A 91 -1.08 -16.96 2.50
CA ALA A 91 -2.36 -17.35 1.94
C ALA A 91 -3.49 -16.39 2.36
N ALA A 92 -3.52 -16.00 3.64
CA ALA A 92 -4.49 -15.03 4.14
C ALA A 92 -4.37 -13.67 3.43
N VAL A 93 -3.16 -13.12 3.33
CA VAL A 93 -2.93 -11.85 2.63
C VAL A 93 -3.30 -11.95 1.15
N ASN A 94 -2.90 -13.02 0.44
CA ASN A 94 -3.22 -13.19 -0.98
C ASN A 94 -4.72 -13.39 -1.22
N GLN A 95 -5.46 -13.96 -0.26
CA GLN A 95 -6.91 -14.04 -0.32
C GLN A 95 -7.56 -12.65 -0.22
N TYR A 96 -7.07 -11.79 0.67
CA TYR A 96 -7.68 -10.48 0.94
C TYR A 96 -7.17 -9.36 0.04
N PHE A 97 -5.97 -9.51 -0.52
CA PHE A 97 -5.31 -8.56 -1.41
C PHE A 97 -4.77 -9.26 -2.66
N PRO A 98 -5.63 -9.86 -3.50
CA PRO A 98 -5.21 -10.70 -4.63
C PRO A 98 -4.37 -9.95 -5.68
N ASN A 99 -4.48 -8.62 -5.74
CA ASN A 99 -3.75 -7.78 -6.68
C ASN A 99 -2.42 -7.25 -6.13
N ILE A 100 -1.99 -7.72 -4.95
CA ILE A 100 -0.73 -7.32 -4.34
C ILE A 100 0.11 -8.58 -4.17
N PRO A 101 1.08 -8.84 -5.08
CA PRO A 101 1.97 -9.98 -4.96
C PRO A 101 2.68 -9.97 -3.60
N PHE A 102 2.48 -11.04 -2.84
CA PHE A 102 3.01 -11.15 -1.50
C PHE A 102 3.42 -12.58 -1.13
N ALA A 103 4.58 -12.66 -0.49
CA ALA A 103 5.08 -13.81 0.24
C ALA A 103 5.72 -13.31 1.52
N ALA A 104 5.22 -13.75 2.67
CA ALA A 104 5.75 -13.36 3.97
C ALA A 104 7.10 -14.01 4.22
N THR A 105 8.04 -13.22 4.73
CA THR A 105 9.33 -13.72 5.25
C THR A 105 9.39 -13.63 6.77
N SER A 106 8.49 -12.86 7.40
CA SER A 106 8.29 -12.82 8.84
C SER A 106 6.82 -12.58 9.19
N ALA A 107 6.41 -13.08 10.35
CA ALA A 107 5.15 -12.79 10.98
C ALA A 107 5.38 -12.43 12.47
N PHE A 108 5.06 -11.21 12.87
CA PHE A 108 5.03 -10.85 14.30
C PHE A 108 3.61 -11.05 14.84
N VAL A 109 3.45 -11.86 15.87
CA VAL A 109 2.17 -12.21 16.46
C VAL A 109 2.12 -11.70 17.89
N ALA A 110 1.10 -10.94 18.25
CA ALA A 110 0.79 -10.57 19.63
C ALA A 110 -0.65 -10.97 19.98
N THR A 111 -0.82 -11.64 21.11
CA THR A 111 -2.11 -12.21 21.55
C THR A 111 -2.42 -11.78 22.97
N TRP A 112 -3.61 -11.22 23.16
CA TRP A 112 -4.24 -10.99 24.46
C TRP A 112 -5.28 -12.07 24.65
N ASN A 113 -4.98 -13.06 25.47
CA ASN A 113 -5.83 -14.23 25.69
C ASN A 113 -6.52 -14.13 27.05
N ARG A 114 -7.85 -13.98 27.03
CA ARG A 114 -8.71 -13.90 28.23
C ARG A 114 -8.24 -12.86 29.26
N VAL A 115 -7.78 -11.70 28.79
CA VAL A 115 -7.31 -10.62 29.67
C VAL A 115 -8.51 -9.86 30.25
N PRO A 116 -8.62 -9.68 31.57
CA PRO A 116 -9.72 -8.93 32.19
C PRO A 116 -9.72 -7.44 31.84
N PHE A 117 -10.91 -6.87 31.70
CA PHE A 117 -11.07 -5.42 31.84
C PHE A 117 -10.75 -4.99 33.28
N TYR A 118 -10.11 -3.83 33.45
CA TYR A 118 -9.79 -3.29 34.76
C TYR A 118 -11.03 -3.08 35.64
N ASN A 119 -12.15 -2.65 35.05
CA ASN A 119 -13.42 -2.46 35.77
C ASN A 119 -14.14 -3.78 36.15
N GLY A 120 -13.62 -4.95 35.76
CA GLY A 120 -14.24 -6.25 36.03
C GLY A 120 -15.38 -6.64 35.08
N GLY A 121 -15.58 -5.94 33.96
CA GLY A 121 -16.65 -6.16 32.99
C GLY A 121 -16.54 -7.43 32.13
N GLY A 122 -15.65 -8.36 32.48
CA GLY A 122 -15.37 -9.59 31.73
C GLY A 122 -13.93 -9.65 31.22
N VAL A 123 -13.69 -10.60 30.30
CA VAL A 123 -12.37 -10.84 29.70
C VAL A 123 -12.42 -10.71 28.17
N VAL A 124 -11.37 -10.14 27.59
CA VAL A 124 -11.21 -10.00 26.13
C VAL A 124 -10.26 -11.04 25.58
N THR A 125 -10.49 -11.46 24.33
CA THR A 125 -9.53 -12.26 23.57
C THR A 125 -9.39 -11.70 22.17
N PHE A 126 -8.18 -11.32 21.79
CA PHE A 126 -7.87 -10.85 20.44
C PHE A 126 -6.39 -11.05 20.12
N GLN A 127 -6.08 -11.01 18.83
CA GLN A 127 -4.74 -11.20 18.30
C GLN A 127 -4.49 -10.22 17.16
N VAL A 128 -3.24 -9.78 17.05
CA VAL A 128 -2.73 -9.08 15.87
C VAL A 128 -1.55 -9.84 15.30
N VAL A 129 -1.52 -9.94 13.98
CA VAL A 129 -0.43 -10.50 13.21
C VAL A 129 0.05 -9.44 12.24
N LEU A 130 1.30 -9.04 12.36
CA LEU A 130 1.99 -8.25 11.34
C LEU A 130 2.63 -9.24 10.38
N ALA A 131 2.12 -9.31 9.15
CA ALA A 131 2.66 -10.17 8.10
C ALA A 131 3.47 -9.32 7.11
N TYR A 132 4.75 -9.63 6.92
CA TYR A 132 5.62 -8.71 6.18
C TYR A 132 6.82 -9.39 5.51
N ASN A 133 7.35 -8.67 4.53
CA ASN A 133 8.66 -8.89 3.93
C ASN A 133 9.36 -7.53 3.75
N PHE A 134 10.52 -7.51 3.09
CA PHE A 134 11.29 -6.27 2.90
C PHE A 134 10.55 -5.18 2.09
N GLN A 135 9.49 -5.52 1.35
CA GLN A 135 8.75 -4.59 0.50
C GLN A 135 7.36 -4.26 1.02
N ARG A 136 6.67 -5.23 1.64
CA ARG A 136 5.25 -5.19 1.96
C ARG A 136 4.98 -5.48 3.41
N SER A 137 3.94 -4.88 3.95
CA SER A 137 3.60 -4.99 5.37
C SER A 137 2.09 -4.89 5.55
N PHE A 138 1.54 -5.87 6.25
CA PHE A 138 0.11 -6.01 6.49
C PHE A 138 -0.16 -6.17 7.98
N ILE A 139 -1.29 -5.61 8.43
CA ILE A 139 -1.87 -5.85 9.74
C ILE A 139 -3.05 -6.80 9.55
N LEU A 140 -3.06 -7.91 10.28
CA LEU A 140 -4.18 -8.83 10.39
C LEU A 140 -4.64 -8.82 11.85
N ILE A 141 -5.90 -8.50 12.11
CA ILE A 141 -6.48 -8.50 13.45
C ILE A 141 -7.54 -9.61 13.50
N ASN A 142 -7.50 -10.41 14.55
CA ASN A 142 -8.47 -11.47 14.84
C ASN A 142 -9.09 -11.22 16.21
N TYR A 143 -10.39 -10.99 16.26
CA TYR A 143 -11.17 -10.87 17.48
C TYR A 143 -11.78 -12.22 17.86
N GLY A 144 -11.56 -12.61 19.12
CA GLY A 144 -12.32 -13.66 19.78
C GLY A 144 -13.53 -13.05 20.49
N ASN A 145 -13.78 -13.48 21.73
CA ASN A 145 -14.86 -12.92 22.54
C ASN A 145 -14.48 -11.55 23.12
N ILE A 146 -15.23 -10.51 22.76
CA ILE A 146 -15.14 -9.16 23.35
C ILE A 146 -16.48 -8.84 24.06
N PRO A 147 -16.51 -8.73 25.41
CA PRO A 147 -17.72 -8.38 26.15
C PRO A 147 -18.10 -6.91 26.00
N ALA A 148 -19.34 -6.58 26.36
CA ALA A 148 -19.75 -5.18 26.48
C ALA A 148 -18.99 -4.51 27.64
N THR A 149 -18.61 -3.26 27.45
CA THR A 149 -17.89 -2.47 28.46
C THR A 149 -18.35 -1.02 28.44
N THR A 150 -18.23 -0.36 29.60
CA THR A 150 -18.41 1.08 29.77
C THR A 150 -17.09 1.84 29.75
N GLN A 151 -15.95 1.13 29.66
CA GLN A 151 -14.64 1.76 29.50
C GLN A 151 -14.53 2.45 28.14
N ASN A 152 -13.72 3.50 28.08
CA ASN A 152 -13.28 4.04 26.81
C ASN A 152 -12.44 2.99 26.08
N TRP A 153 -12.68 2.84 24.78
CA TRP A 153 -11.93 1.92 23.95
C TRP A 153 -11.77 2.48 22.54
N LEU A 154 -10.72 2.05 21.86
CA LEU A 154 -10.46 2.35 20.45
C LEU A 154 -9.92 1.09 19.77
N ALA A 155 -10.33 0.86 18.53
CA ALA A 155 -9.78 -0.20 17.70
C ALA A 155 -9.43 0.37 16.32
N GLY A 156 -8.22 0.12 15.83
CA GLY A 156 -7.70 0.74 14.62
C GLY A 156 -6.18 0.95 14.62
N TYR A 157 -5.73 1.96 13.88
CA TYR A 157 -4.33 2.35 13.81
C TYR A 157 -4.20 3.84 13.51
N ILE A 158 -3.04 4.41 13.81
CA ILE A 158 -2.73 5.81 13.56
C ILE A 158 -1.23 5.99 13.32
N THR A 159 -0.89 7.02 12.55
CA THR A 159 0.48 7.49 12.33
C THR A 159 0.76 8.73 13.18
N GLU A 160 2.03 8.97 13.49
CA GLU A 160 2.54 10.09 14.29
C GLU A 160 2.08 11.45 13.76
N ASP A 161 2.07 11.62 12.43
CA ASP A 161 1.58 12.84 11.76
C ASP A 161 0.06 12.87 11.58
N SER A 162 -0.64 11.82 12.02
CA SER A 162 -2.07 11.58 11.84
C SER A 162 -2.54 11.57 10.39
N VAL A 163 -1.63 11.53 9.41
CA VAL A 163 -1.98 11.53 7.98
C VAL A 163 -2.68 10.24 7.60
N HIS A 164 -2.20 9.11 8.14
CA HIS A 164 -2.85 7.82 7.99
C HIS A 164 -3.41 7.38 9.34
N SER A 165 -4.74 7.25 9.39
CA SER A 165 -5.44 6.72 10.55
C SER A 165 -6.68 5.95 10.11
N TYR A 166 -7.06 4.96 10.90
CA TYR A 166 -8.30 4.23 10.72
C TYR A 166 -8.86 3.85 12.08
N THR A 167 -10.15 4.11 12.28
CA THR A 167 -10.90 3.62 13.44
C THR A 167 -11.94 2.65 12.93
N ILE A 168 -11.99 1.45 13.51
CA ILE A 168 -12.99 0.44 13.17
C ILE A 168 -14.39 1.02 13.48
N PRO A 169 -15.29 1.12 12.48
CA PRO A 169 -16.52 1.89 12.58
C PRO A 169 -17.65 1.10 13.25
N VAL A 170 -17.39 0.61 14.48
CA VAL A 170 -18.41 -0.04 15.31
C VAL A 170 -18.71 0.80 16.55
N THR A 171 -19.91 0.66 17.08
CA THR A 171 -20.40 1.52 18.17
C THR A 171 -20.25 0.87 19.54
N LYS A 172 -20.16 -0.47 19.57
CA LYS A 172 -20.03 -1.26 20.81
C LYS A 172 -18.89 -2.26 20.68
N ALA A 173 -18.10 -2.42 21.74
CA ALA A 173 -16.97 -3.34 21.75
C ALA A 173 -17.29 -4.78 21.28
N PRO A 174 -18.45 -5.40 21.62
CA PRO A 174 -18.80 -6.73 21.11
C PRO A 174 -18.90 -6.85 19.60
N GLU A 175 -19.25 -5.76 18.91
CA GLU A 175 -19.37 -5.71 17.44
C GLU A 175 -18.02 -5.90 16.75
N LEU A 176 -16.88 -5.74 17.46
CA LEU A 176 -15.56 -6.11 16.92
C LEU A 176 -15.50 -7.60 16.55
N SER A 177 -16.17 -8.46 17.31
CA SER A 177 -16.18 -9.92 17.08
C SER A 177 -17.03 -10.36 15.88
N SER A 178 -17.89 -9.48 15.35
CA SER A 178 -18.78 -9.75 14.22
C SER A 178 -18.55 -8.85 13.00
N SER A 179 -17.85 -7.73 13.17
CA SER A 179 -17.50 -6.81 12.08
C SER A 179 -16.24 -7.25 11.34
N SER A 180 -16.06 -6.75 10.12
CA SER A 180 -14.92 -7.09 9.27
C SER A 180 -14.86 -6.19 8.03
N ASN A 181 -13.66 -6.02 7.45
CA ASN A 181 -13.46 -5.41 6.14
C ASN A 181 -13.11 -6.42 5.02
N ILE A 182 -13.06 -7.71 5.35
CA ILE A 182 -12.68 -8.82 4.45
C ILE A 182 -13.76 -9.91 4.38
N ASN A 183 -14.99 -9.58 4.79
CA ASN A 183 -16.14 -10.49 4.87
C ASN A 183 -15.91 -11.77 5.70
N VAL A 184 -15.04 -11.73 6.71
CA VAL A 184 -14.84 -12.82 7.68
C VAL A 184 -15.04 -12.27 9.08
N ASN A 185 -16.11 -12.70 9.77
CA ASN A 185 -16.49 -12.16 11.09
C ASN A 185 -15.31 -12.08 12.05
N GLY A 186 -15.14 -10.92 12.69
CA GLY A 186 -14.10 -10.70 13.69
C GLY A 186 -12.71 -10.52 13.10
N GLN A 187 -12.56 -10.42 11.78
CA GLN A 187 -11.25 -10.24 11.15
C GLN A 187 -11.14 -8.92 10.40
N TRP A 188 -10.02 -8.24 10.61
CA TRP A 188 -9.71 -6.98 9.95
C TRP A 188 -8.31 -7.04 9.35
N SER A 189 -8.17 -6.56 8.12
CA SER A 189 -6.89 -6.63 7.41
C SER A 189 -6.53 -5.33 6.70
N PHE A 190 -5.28 -4.89 6.80
CA PHE A 190 -4.83 -3.61 6.25
C PHE A 190 -3.44 -3.75 5.61
N ASN A 191 -3.28 -3.26 4.37
CA ASN A 191 -1.96 -2.91 3.84
C ASN A 191 -1.49 -1.60 4.48
N VAL A 192 -0.29 -1.61 5.06
CA VAL A 192 0.28 -0.48 5.80
C VAL A 192 1.71 -0.16 5.40
N ASP A 193 2.29 -0.72 4.34
CA ASP A 193 3.69 -0.42 3.99
C ASP A 193 3.92 0.98 3.38
N GLY A 194 2.86 1.76 3.20
CA GLY A 194 2.90 3.08 2.56
C GLY A 194 3.01 3.01 1.04
N SER A 195 2.98 1.80 0.45
CA SER A 195 2.64 1.68 -0.96
C SER A 195 1.27 2.34 -1.14
N PRO A 196 1.17 3.29 -2.06
CA PRO A 196 -0.13 3.86 -2.37
C PRO A 196 -1.08 2.70 -2.74
N LYS A 197 -2.34 2.77 -2.26
CA LYS A 197 -3.45 2.00 -2.85
C LYS A 197 -3.69 2.57 -4.26
N LEU A 198 -2.72 2.42 -5.13
CA LEU A 198 -2.92 2.65 -6.54
C LEU A 198 -3.82 1.50 -6.96
N PRO A 199 -4.99 1.78 -7.55
CA PRO A 199 -5.61 0.76 -8.34
C PRO A 199 -4.57 0.27 -9.35
N THR A 200 -4.68 -0.98 -9.81
CA THR A 200 -3.84 -1.57 -10.87
C THR A 200 -3.73 -0.64 -12.09
N ARG A 201 -4.69 0.30 -12.22
CA ARG A 201 -4.63 1.52 -13.02
C ARG A 201 -4.81 2.75 -12.13
N PHE A 202 -3.86 3.69 -12.11
CA PHE A 202 -3.95 4.89 -11.27
C PHE A 202 -5.10 5.81 -11.70
N ILE A 203 -5.40 5.87 -12.99
CA ILE A 203 -6.59 6.53 -13.53
C ILE A 203 -7.40 5.51 -14.33
N ASP A 204 -8.67 5.31 -13.94
CA ASP A 204 -9.59 4.39 -14.60
C ASP A 204 -9.82 4.75 -16.08
N LEU A 205 -10.20 3.75 -16.88
CA LEU A 205 -10.49 3.91 -18.30
C LEU A 205 -11.95 4.37 -18.47
N GLU A 206 -12.20 5.66 -18.61
CA GLU A 206 -13.46 6.13 -19.21
C GLU A 206 -13.34 6.03 -20.73
N GLU A 207 -14.21 5.24 -21.38
CA GLU A 207 -14.12 4.90 -22.81
C GLU A 207 -14.17 6.11 -23.76
N ALA A 208 -14.70 7.24 -23.31
CA ALA A 208 -15.12 8.34 -24.17
C ALA A 208 -13.99 9.07 -24.93
N ASN A 209 -12.71 8.92 -24.55
CA ASN A 209 -11.59 9.65 -25.18
C ASN A 209 -10.32 8.79 -25.39
N ILE A 210 -10.49 7.48 -25.58
CA ILE A 210 -9.36 6.55 -25.66
C ILE A 210 -8.93 6.32 -27.12
N VAL A 211 -7.66 6.60 -27.43
CA VAL A 211 -7.05 6.05 -28.66
C VAL A 211 -6.47 4.68 -28.34
N LYS A 212 -7.10 3.63 -28.86
CA LYS A 212 -6.58 2.25 -28.82
C LYS A 212 -5.69 2.05 -30.05
N TYR A 213 -4.45 1.65 -29.83
CA TYR A 213 -3.46 1.48 -30.90
C TYR A 213 -2.96 0.03 -30.93
N ILE A 214 -3.12 -0.67 -32.05
CA ILE A 214 -2.61 -2.04 -32.26
C ILE A 214 -1.46 -1.96 -33.27
N ALA A 215 -0.25 -2.35 -32.86
CA ALA A 215 0.89 -2.40 -33.77
C ALA A 215 1.99 -3.35 -33.27
N ASP A 216 2.93 -3.66 -34.16
CA ASP A 216 4.15 -4.41 -33.86
C ASP A 216 5.36 -3.49 -34.03
N ASN A 217 6.10 -3.26 -32.95
CA ASN A 217 7.35 -2.49 -32.93
C ASN A 217 7.22 -1.06 -33.49
N ARG A 218 6.12 -0.38 -33.19
CA ARG A 218 5.81 0.97 -33.69
C ARG A 218 5.33 1.90 -32.59
N SER A 219 5.57 3.19 -32.85
CA SER A 219 4.99 4.29 -32.08
C SER A 219 3.70 4.79 -32.73
N SER A 220 2.86 5.43 -31.92
CA SER A 220 1.74 6.26 -32.40
C SER A 220 2.22 7.36 -33.36
N GLU A 221 1.27 7.99 -34.05
CA GLU A 221 1.49 9.32 -34.65
C GLU A 221 1.82 10.36 -33.56
N ALA A 222 2.27 11.55 -33.96
CA ALA A 222 2.57 12.65 -33.04
C ALA A 222 1.31 13.09 -32.29
N ILE A 223 1.33 12.98 -30.96
CA ILE A 223 0.23 13.40 -30.09
C ILE A 223 0.57 14.80 -29.58
N LYS A 224 -0.21 15.81 -29.96
CA LYS A 224 -0.04 17.17 -29.45
C LYS A 224 -0.54 17.26 -28.02
N LEU A 225 0.29 17.83 -27.15
CA LEU A 225 -0.08 18.15 -25.77
C LEU A 225 -0.82 19.49 -25.74
N GLN A 226 -1.92 19.58 -24.99
CA GLN A 226 -2.67 20.82 -24.78
C GLN A 226 -1.85 21.87 -24.02
N GLN A 227 -0.95 21.42 -23.16
CA GLN A 227 0.05 22.28 -22.51
C GLN A 227 1.46 21.72 -22.72
N PRO A 228 2.49 22.58 -22.83
CA PRO A 228 3.85 22.10 -22.97
C PRO A 228 4.32 21.32 -21.74
N PHE A 229 4.89 20.13 -21.95
CA PHE A 229 5.51 19.34 -20.90
C PHE A 229 6.98 19.71 -20.75
N LYS A 230 7.44 19.95 -19.53
CA LYS A 230 8.85 20.28 -19.25
C LYS A 230 9.61 19.05 -18.77
N TYR A 231 10.57 18.59 -19.57
CA TYR A 231 11.42 17.45 -19.24
C TYR A 231 12.87 17.90 -19.10
N PHE A 232 13.41 17.88 -17.87
CA PHE A 232 14.77 18.34 -17.54
C PHE A 232 15.16 19.71 -18.15
N GLY A 233 14.23 20.67 -18.13
CA GLY A 233 14.47 22.02 -18.65
C GLY A 233 14.05 22.22 -20.11
N ARG A 234 13.96 21.14 -20.89
CA ARG A 234 13.46 21.16 -22.28
C ARG A 234 11.93 21.17 -22.29
N ILE A 235 11.35 21.81 -23.30
CA ILE A 235 9.91 21.99 -23.43
C ILE A 235 9.43 21.20 -24.65
N TYR A 236 8.44 20.35 -24.45
CA TYR A 236 7.86 19.50 -25.47
C TYR A 236 6.37 19.77 -25.64
N ASN A 237 5.94 19.93 -26.89
CA ASN A 237 4.54 20.15 -27.26
C ASN A 237 3.88 18.91 -27.85
N GLN A 238 4.63 17.81 -27.93
CA GLN A 238 4.14 16.56 -28.49
C GLN A 238 4.80 15.37 -27.79
N ILE A 239 4.16 14.21 -27.91
CA ILE A 239 4.61 12.94 -27.37
C ILE A 239 4.24 11.80 -28.32
N PHE A 240 4.96 10.69 -28.24
CA PHE A 240 4.69 9.46 -28.97
C PHE A 240 4.65 8.30 -27.99
N VAL A 241 3.66 7.41 -28.13
CA VAL A 241 3.53 6.20 -27.30
C VAL A 241 4.01 5.01 -28.11
N ASN A 242 5.00 4.27 -27.61
CA ASN A 242 5.51 3.08 -28.27
C ASN A 242 4.88 1.80 -27.72
N ASN A 243 4.61 0.84 -28.61
CA ASN A 243 4.02 -0.43 -28.19
C ASN A 243 4.89 -1.21 -27.18
N ASN A 244 6.22 -1.04 -27.25
CA ASN A 244 7.23 -1.68 -26.39
C ASN A 244 7.47 -0.95 -25.07
N GLY A 245 6.52 -0.13 -24.61
CA GLY A 245 6.48 0.32 -23.21
C GLY A 245 7.30 1.56 -22.87
N PHE A 246 7.52 2.44 -23.85
CA PHE A 246 8.20 3.72 -23.64
C PHE A 246 7.55 4.86 -24.42
N LEU A 247 7.92 6.09 -24.05
CA LEU A 247 7.48 7.35 -24.65
C LEU A 247 8.68 8.10 -25.23
N THR A 248 8.50 8.77 -26.36
CA THR A 248 9.45 9.76 -26.92
C THR A 248 8.75 11.10 -27.12
N PHE A 249 9.52 12.18 -27.24
CA PHE A 249 8.96 13.54 -27.43
C PHE A 249 9.24 14.17 -28.80
N THR A 250 10.37 13.82 -29.42
CA THR A 250 10.82 14.49 -30.66
C THR A 250 10.30 13.80 -31.91
N GLU A 251 10.49 12.49 -32.01
CA GLU A 251 10.10 11.68 -33.16
C GLU A 251 9.86 10.22 -32.71
N PRO A 252 9.11 9.41 -33.48
CA PRO A 252 8.86 8.03 -33.14
C PRO A 252 10.16 7.20 -33.20
N LEU A 253 10.23 6.16 -32.38
CA LEU A 253 11.37 5.24 -32.35
C LEU A 253 10.86 3.81 -32.51
N SER A 254 11.28 3.13 -33.58
CA SER A 254 10.97 1.70 -33.78
C SER A 254 12.08 0.86 -33.17
N ALA A 255 11.93 0.50 -31.90
CA ALA A 255 12.88 -0.33 -31.18
C ALA A 255 12.18 -1.16 -30.10
N TYR A 256 12.62 -2.40 -29.89
CA TYR A 256 12.09 -3.32 -28.87
C TYR A 256 13.09 -3.64 -27.77
N ASN A 257 14.39 -3.51 -28.04
CA ASN A 257 15.44 -3.60 -27.04
C ASN A 257 15.79 -2.20 -26.51
N PRO A 258 16.02 -2.03 -25.20
CA PRO A 258 16.50 -0.78 -24.64
C PRO A 258 17.81 -0.32 -25.27
N ILE A 259 17.83 0.93 -25.76
CA ILE A 259 19.03 1.60 -26.25
C ILE A 259 19.22 2.88 -25.44
N LEU A 260 20.17 2.86 -24.51
CA LEU A 260 20.46 4.00 -23.62
C LEU A 260 21.09 5.19 -24.36
N ASP A 261 21.82 4.94 -25.45
CA ASP A 261 22.50 5.97 -26.24
C ASP A 261 21.71 6.36 -27.50
N SER A 262 20.45 6.74 -27.31
CA SER A 262 19.56 7.07 -28.43
C SER A 262 19.64 8.55 -28.83
N ALA A 263 20.40 9.38 -28.11
CA ALA A 263 20.39 10.84 -28.19
C ALA A 263 18.97 11.46 -28.07
N ARG A 264 18.02 10.73 -27.46
CA ARG A 264 16.61 11.09 -27.35
C ARG A 264 16.18 11.21 -25.91
N ASP A 265 15.24 12.12 -25.68
CA ASP A 265 14.52 12.19 -24.42
C ASP A 265 13.44 11.11 -24.43
N ILE A 266 13.59 10.14 -23.52
CA ILE A 266 12.74 8.94 -23.40
C ILE A 266 12.23 8.83 -21.98
N ILE A 267 10.97 8.40 -21.83
CA ILE A 267 10.41 7.88 -20.57
C ILE A 267 10.08 6.41 -20.81
N ALA A 268 10.80 5.51 -20.13
CA ALA A 268 10.68 4.07 -20.32
C ALA A 268 10.38 3.36 -18.99
N PRO A 269 9.10 3.27 -18.57
CA PRO A 269 8.70 2.45 -17.43
C PRO A 269 9.11 1.00 -17.59
N LEU A 270 8.87 0.44 -18.77
CA LEU A 270 9.22 -0.93 -19.09
C LEU A 270 9.48 -1.04 -20.59
N TRP A 271 10.72 -0.81 -21.01
CA TRP A 271 11.10 -0.98 -22.40
C TRP A 271 11.49 -2.43 -22.66
N THR A 272 10.60 -3.19 -23.28
CA THR A 272 10.84 -4.59 -23.63
C THR A 272 9.96 -5.00 -24.82
N HIS A 273 10.18 -6.19 -25.36
CA HIS A 273 9.48 -6.61 -26.58
C HIS A 273 8.05 -7.07 -26.28
N LEU A 274 7.08 -6.20 -26.56
CA LEU A 274 5.65 -6.39 -26.30
C LEU A 274 4.85 -6.58 -27.59
N ASP A 275 3.81 -7.43 -27.56
CA ASP A 275 3.01 -7.78 -28.74
C ASP A 275 1.50 -7.65 -28.48
N ASN A 276 0.98 -6.43 -28.50
CA ASN A 276 -0.45 -6.17 -28.26
C ASN A 276 -1.38 -6.55 -29.43
N ARG A 277 -0.88 -7.25 -30.47
CA ARG A 277 -1.73 -7.88 -31.50
C ARG A 277 -2.38 -9.17 -31.01
N ARG A 278 -1.79 -9.81 -29.99
CA ARG A 278 -2.27 -11.09 -29.44
C ARG A 278 -3.38 -10.89 -28.41
N SER A 279 -3.19 -9.92 -27.52
CA SER A 279 -4.13 -9.53 -26.47
C SER A 279 -3.71 -8.22 -25.82
N GLY A 280 -4.49 -7.75 -24.85
CA GLY A 280 -4.21 -6.54 -24.11
C GLY A 280 -4.49 -5.28 -24.92
N THR A 281 -4.38 -4.13 -24.27
CA THR A 281 -4.63 -2.83 -24.89
C THR A 281 -3.51 -1.86 -24.56
N ILE A 282 -3.10 -1.07 -25.56
CA ILE A 282 -2.27 0.11 -25.36
C ILE A 282 -3.16 1.31 -25.67
N SER A 283 -3.27 2.20 -24.69
CA SER A 283 -4.17 3.34 -24.73
C SER A 283 -3.50 4.59 -24.21
N TYR A 284 -3.88 5.74 -24.75
CA TYR A 284 -3.45 7.03 -24.23
C TYR A 284 -4.53 8.09 -24.38
N ARG A 285 -4.41 9.13 -23.54
CA ARG A 285 -5.28 10.30 -23.55
C ARG A 285 -4.64 11.46 -22.79
N GLU A 286 -5.11 12.66 -23.08
CA GLU A 286 -4.84 13.84 -22.27
C GLU A 286 -6.07 14.14 -21.40
N GLU A 287 -5.81 14.34 -20.11
CA GLU A 287 -6.79 14.53 -19.06
C GLU A 287 -6.77 15.97 -18.56
N THR A 288 -7.95 16.58 -18.59
CA THR A 288 -8.22 17.91 -18.03
C THR A 288 -9.41 17.90 -17.08
N SER A 289 -9.97 16.72 -16.79
CA SER A 289 -11.09 16.60 -15.86
C SER A 289 -10.65 16.98 -14.44
N ASN A 290 -11.46 17.81 -13.77
CA ASN A 290 -11.15 18.28 -12.41
C ASN A 290 -10.93 17.12 -11.42
N ALA A 291 -11.66 16.01 -11.60
CA ALA A 291 -11.53 14.81 -10.76
C ALA A 291 -10.14 14.17 -10.90
N VAL A 292 -9.69 13.91 -12.14
CA VAL A 292 -8.38 13.32 -12.39
C VAL A 292 -7.26 14.28 -11.99
N LEU A 293 -7.37 15.56 -12.32
CA LEU A 293 -6.35 16.55 -11.94
C LEU A 293 -6.22 16.68 -10.41
N ALA A 294 -7.33 16.64 -9.66
CA ALA A 294 -7.31 16.63 -8.20
C ALA A 294 -6.66 15.36 -7.64
N GLN A 295 -6.98 14.19 -8.19
CA GLN A 295 -6.39 12.92 -7.79
C GLN A 295 -4.87 12.90 -8.01
N VAL A 296 -4.41 13.30 -9.19
CA VAL A 296 -2.99 13.35 -9.55
C VAL A 296 -2.26 14.39 -8.69
N THR A 297 -2.88 15.55 -8.43
CA THR A 297 -2.34 16.58 -7.54
C THR A 297 -2.18 16.06 -6.11
N ALA A 298 -3.18 15.35 -5.58
CA ALA A 298 -3.13 14.77 -4.24
C ALA A 298 -2.00 13.73 -4.13
N ALA A 299 -1.83 12.86 -5.14
CA ALA A 299 -0.74 11.90 -5.17
C ALA A 299 0.63 12.58 -5.18
N ILE A 300 0.82 13.63 -5.99
CA ILE A 300 2.09 14.38 -5.99
C ILE A 300 2.34 15.07 -4.66
N LYS A 301 1.31 15.65 -4.04
CA LYS A 301 1.42 16.29 -2.73
C LYS A 301 1.79 15.29 -1.63
N GLN A 302 1.36 14.04 -1.74
CA GLN A 302 1.75 12.97 -0.82
C GLN A 302 3.26 12.70 -0.84
N TYR A 303 3.88 12.66 -2.03
CA TYR A 303 5.33 12.39 -2.17
C TYR A 303 6.19 13.65 -2.05
N PHE A 304 5.65 14.81 -2.41
CA PHE A 304 6.36 16.08 -2.46
C PHE A 304 5.58 17.17 -1.69
N PRO A 305 5.36 17.02 -0.38
CA PRO A 305 4.47 17.88 0.40
C PRO A 305 4.94 19.35 0.45
N ASN A 306 6.25 19.57 0.32
CA ASN A 306 6.86 20.91 0.34
C ASN A 306 6.94 21.56 -1.04
N ILE A 307 6.47 20.89 -2.09
CA ILE A 307 6.46 21.42 -3.45
C ILE A 307 5.06 21.93 -3.77
N PRO A 308 4.85 23.26 -3.91
CA PRO A 308 3.57 23.79 -4.33
C PRO A 308 3.29 23.35 -5.77
N PHE A 309 2.24 22.55 -5.93
CA PHE A 309 1.82 22.00 -7.21
C PHE A 309 0.30 21.79 -7.24
N ALA A 310 -0.29 22.14 -8.38
CA ALA A 310 -1.63 21.77 -8.78
C ALA A 310 -1.56 21.44 -10.28
N ALA A 311 -1.98 20.24 -10.66
CA ALA A 311 -1.98 19.82 -12.06
C ALA A 311 -3.03 20.62 -12.84
N THR A 312 -2.64 21.17 -13.98
CA THR A 312 -3.57 21.77 -14.95
C THR A 312 -3.76 20.89 -16.18
N SER A 313 -2.88 19.90 -16.36
CA SER A 313 -2.99 18.86 -17.38
C SER A 313 -2.34 17.57 -16.90
N ALA A 314 -2.83 16.45 -17.40
CA ALA A 314 -2.18 15.16 -17.25
C ALA A 314 -2.21 14.38 -18.56
N PHE A 315 -1.08 13.81 -18.99
CA PHE A 315 -1.05 12.84 -20.08
C PHE A 315 -0.95 11.44 -19.51
N VAL A 316 -1.83 10.53 -19.95
CA VAL A 316 -1.94 9.17 -19.43
C VAL A 316 -1.68 8.19 -20.55
N ALA A 317 -0.72 7.29 -20.38
CA ALA A 317 -0.47 6.15 -21.27
C ALA A 317 -0.55 4.84 -20.47
N THR A 318 -1.32 3.88 -20.94
CA THR A 318 -1.57 2.60 -20.25
C THR A 318 -1.29 1.44 -21.18
N TRP A 319 -0.48 0.49 -20.71
CA TRP A 319 -0.33 -0.85 -21.26
C TRP A 319 -1.08 -1.76 -20.33
N ASP A 320 -2.13 -2.41 -20.82
CA ASP A 320 -3.05 -3.20 -20.01
C ASP A 320 -3.08 -4.64 -20.52
N SER A 321 -2.61 -5.57 -19.68
CA SER A 321 -2.52 -7.00 -20.01
C SER A 321 -1.84 -7.27 -21.37
N VAL A 322 -0.81 -6.49 -21.70
CA VAL A 322 -0.08 -6.59 -22.96
C VAL A 322 0.90 -7.76 -22.87
N PRO A 323 0.86 -8.74 -23.78
CA PRO A 323 1.72 -9.91 -23.68
C PRO A 323 3.15 -9.60 -24.10
N TYR A 324 4.10 -10.27 -23.44
CA TYR A 324 5.47 -10.36 -23.92
C TYR A 324 5.51 -11.09 -25.27
N TYR A 325 6.43 -10.70 -26.15
CA TYR A 325 6.56 -11.30 -27.47
C TYR A 325 6.87 -12.81 -27.41
N ASN A 326 7.68 -13.25 -26.44
CA ASN A 326 8.01 -14.68 -26.23
C ASN A 326 6.87 -15.50 -25.60
N GLY A 327 5.76 -14.87 -25.20
CA GLY A 327 4.67 -15.54 -24.50
C GLY A 327 4.91 -15.81 -23.00
N GLY A 328 5.90 -15.15 -22.39
CA GLY A 328 6.24 -15.32 -20.96
C GLY A 328 5.21 -14.76 -19.97
N GLY A 329 4.09 -14.24 -20.43
CA GLY A 329 3.03 -13.65 -19.61
C GLY A 329 2.55 -12.31 -20.19
N VAL A 330 1.88 -11.52 -19.35
CA VAL A 330 1.39 -10.19 -19.69
C VAL A 330 1.93 -9.13 -18.73
N VAL A 331 1.89 -7.88 -19.17
CA VAL A 331 2.27 -6.71 -18.38
C VAL A 331 1.14 -5.69 -18.35
N THR A 332 0.96 -5.09 -17.18
CA THR A 332 0.05 -3.99 -16.92
C THR A 332 0.82 -2.88 -16.22
N PHE A 333 0.91 -1.71 -16.83
CA PHE A 333 1.50 -0.52 -16.23
C PHE A 333 0.95 0.76 -16.86
N GLN A 334 1.05 1.87 -16.14
CA GLN A 334 0.54 3.18 -16.55
C GLN A 334 1.57 4.27 -16.24
N VAL A 335 1.76 5.18 -17.19
CA VAL A 335 2.50 6.44 -17.01
C VAL A 335 1.52 7.59 -16.96
N VAL A 336 1.68 8.45 -15.95
CA VAL A 336 1.00 9.73 -15.87
C VAL A 336 2.02 10.85 -15.83
N LEU A 337 2.04 11.67 -16.88
CA LEU A 337 2.76 12.93 -16.91
C LEU A 337 1.83 14.00 -16.35
N ALA A 338 2.09 14.48 -15.15
CA ALA A 338 1.28 15.50 -14.49
C ALA A 338 2.01 16.85 -14.55
N TYR A 339 1.37 17.88 -15.07
CA TYR A 339 2.07 19.14 -15.28
C TYR A 339 1.17 20.36 -15.17
N ASN A 340 1.85 21.48 -14.90
CA ASN A 340 1.35 22.82 -15.11
C ASN A 340 2.45 23.66 -15.75
N VAL A 341 2.17 24.95 -15.96
CA VAL A 341 3.10 25.89 -16.61
C VAL A 341 4.45 26.03 -15.90
N HIS A 342 4.57 25.61 -14.63
CA HIS A 342 5.79 25.75 -13.83
C HIS A 342 6.52 24.44 -13.58
N ARG A 343 5.81 23.33 -13.42
CA ARG A 343 6.34 22.06 -12.93
C ARG A 343 5.75 20.87 -13.68
N SER A 344 6.54 19.81 -13.76
CA SER A 344 6.17 18.56 -14.40
C SER A 344 6.63 17.40 -13.53
N PHE A 345 5.80 16.37 -13.42
CA PHE A 345 6.03 15.17 -12.65
C PHE A 345 5.73 13.96 -13.54
N ILE A 346 6.44 12.87 -13.28
CA ILE A 346 6.23 11.57 -13.92
C ILE A 346 5.83 10.60 -12.82
N LEU A 347 4.63 10.03 -12.93
CA LEU A 347 4.16 8.95 -12.07
C LEU A 347 4.16 7.67 -12.91
N ILE A 348 4.81 6.63 -12.40
CA ILE A 348 4.82 5.31 -13.03
C ILE A 348 4.15 4.34 -12.07
N ASN A 349 3.10 3.68 -12.56
CA ASN A 349 2.30 2.76 -11.78
C ASN A 349 2.38 1.38 -12.42
N TYR A 350 2.86 0.40 -11.66
CA TYR A 350 2.94 -0.99 -12.11
C TYR A 350 1.76 -1.77 -11.52
N GLY A 351 1.03 -2.43 -12.41
CA GLY A 351 0.06 -3.47 -12.07
C GLY A 351 0.73 -4.84 -12.13
N ASP A 352 0.03 -5.82 -12.70
CA ASP A 352 0.58 -7.15 -12.92
C ASP A 352 1.66 -7.12 -13.99
N VAL A 353 2.91 -7.39 -13.62
CA VAL A 353 4.04 -7.52 -14.54
C VAL A 353 4.62 -8.92 -14.34
N ALA A 354 4.37 -9.83 -15.28
CA ALA A 354 4.86 -11.21 -15.19
C ALA A 354 6.39 -11.29 -15.24
N GLU A 355 6.99 -12.17 -14.43
CA GLU A 355 8.43 -12.45 -14.52
C GLU A 355 8.78 -13.13 -15.85
N THR A 356 9.81 -12.63 -16.56
CA THR A 356 10.30 -13.27 -17.78
C THR A 356 11.82 -13.19 -17.92
N GLY A 357 12.36 -14.02 -18.81
CA GLY A 357 13.75 -13.96 -19.28
C GLY A 357 13.99 -13.05 -20.49
N GLN A 358 13.05 -12.14 -20.81
CA GLN A 358 13.33 -11.07 -21.76
C GLN A 358 14.09 -9.93 -21.04
N PRO A 359 15.08 -9.31 -21.70
CA PRO A 359 15.79 -8.16 -21.14
C PRO A 359 14.88 -6.95 -20.93
#